data_AF-A0A947D0J8-F1
#
_entry.id   AF-A0A947D0J8-F1
#
_cell.length_a   1.000
_cell.length_b   1.000
_cell.length_c   1.000
_cell.angle_alpha   90.00
_cell.angle_beta   90.00
_cell.angle_gamma   90.00
#
_symmetry.space_group_name_H-M   'P 1'
#
loop_
_entity.id
_entity.type
_entity.pdbx_description
1 polymer ?
#
loop_
_entity_poly.entity_id
_entity_poly.type
_entity_poly.pdbx_seq_one_letter_code
_entity_poly.pdbx_strand_id
1 'polypeptide(L)'
;MRELFEETGILLVHGETPAENVVEVHRRSITSGQASFARFLRAYDLRPAPERLRYMGRLVTPPTEPRRFDTRFFLAVLSEGDRYEENRVQNGELIDQGWFYPEDILSGRMADFPLIPPTRYALEVISVFPTPEAAWEAFAPVIFKN
;
A
#
# COMPACT_ATOMS: atom_id res chain seq x y z
N MET A 1 1.84 -1.63 -5.91
CA MET A 1 2.76 -2.77 -5.70
C MET A 1 4.22 -2.32 -5.63
N ARG A 2 4.81 -1.74 -6.70
CA ARG A 2 6.19 -1.21 -6.62
C ARG A 2 6.33 -0.15 -5.51
N GLU A 3 5.50 0.89 -5.51
CA GLU A 3 5.56 1.95 -4.49
C GLU A 3 5.37 1.38 -3.07
N LEU A 4 4.37 0.50 -2.88
CA LEU A 4 4.17 -0.23 -1.61
C LEU A 4 5.47 -0.91 -1.15
N PHE A 5 6.16 -1.60 -2.05
CA PHE A 5 7.43 -2.25 -1.74
C PHE A 5 8.53 -1.23 -1.41
N GLU A 6 8.67 -0.15 -2.18
CA GLU A 6 9.69 0.87 -1.97
C GLU A 6 9.53 1.57 -0.61
N GLU A 7 8.28 1.90 -0.23
CA GLU A 7 7.97 2.62 1.01
C GLU A 7 7.95 1.70 2.24
N THR A 8 7.40 0.49 2.13
CA THR A 8 7.12 -0.37 3.30
C THR A 8 7.90 -1.68 3.33
N GLY A 9 8.48 -2.11 2.21
CA GLY A 9 9.08 -3.44 2.05
C GLY A 9 8.09 -4.58 1.82
N ILE A 10 6.78 -4.33 1.88
CA ILE A 10 5.77 -5.37 1.65
C ILE A 10 5.78 -5.82 0.19
N LEU A 11 5.82 -7.15 -0.02
CA LEU A 11 5.76 -7.79 -1.33
C LEU A 11 4.48 -8.60 -1.49
N LEU A 12 3.57 -8.12 -2.34
CA LEU A 12 2.38 -8.87 -2.76
C LEU A 12 2.73 -9.72 -3.98
N VAL A 13 3.27 -10.91 -3.72
CA VAL A 13 3.80 -11.82 -4.76
C VAL A 13 3.45 -13.28 -4.47
N HIS A 14 3.51 -14.10 -5.51
CA HIS A 14 3.66 -15.55 -5.44
C HIS A 14 5.13 -15.93 -5.50
N GLY A 15 5.47 -17.03 -4.84
CA GLY A 15 6.83 -17.56 -4.77
C GLY A 15 7.40 -17.48 -3.35
N GLU A 16 8.57 -18.09 -3.17
CA GLU A 16 9.29 -18.01 -1.90
C GLU A 16 10.06 -16.70 -1.85
N THR A 17 9.64 -15.80 -0.97
CA THR A 17 10.35 -14.55 -0.74
C THR A 17 11.73 -14.82 -0.15
N PRO A 18 12.80 -14.19 -0.66
CA PRO A 18 14.13 -14.37 -0.11
C PRO A 18 14.20 -13.82 1.31
N ALA A 19 15.28 -14.17 2.03
CA ALA A 19 15.51 -13.66 3.37
C ALA A 19 15.43 -12.12 3.42
N GLU A 20 14.93 -11.61 4.54
CA GLU A 20 14.57 -10.20 4.70
C GLU A 20 15.71 -9.22 4.46
N ASN A 21 16.93 -9.57 4.88
CA ASN A 21 18.13 -8.79 4.62
C ASN A 21 18.43 -8.67 3.11
N VAL A 22 18.09 -9.69 2.32
CA VAL A 22 18.23 -9.67 0.86
C VAL A 22 17.17 -8.78 0.23
N VAL A 23 15.92 -8.90 0.70
CA VAL A 23 14.80 -8.04 0.26
C VAL A 23 15.13 -6.55 0.50
N GLU A 24 15.66 -6.22 1.67
CA GLU A 24 16.00 -4.83 2.04
C GLU A 24 17.13 -4.26 1.17
N VAL A 25 18.13 -5.04 0.80
CA VAL A 25 19.19 -4.61 -0.14
C VAL A 25 18.58 -4.25 -1.49
N HIS A 26 17.71 -5.11 -2.03
CA HIS A 26 17.04 -4.84 -3.31
C HIS A 26 16.10 -3.63 -3.20
N ARG A 27 15.35 -3.50 -2.11
CA ARG A 27 14.47 -2.36 -1.85
C ARG A 27 15.26 -1.05 -1.95
N ARG A 28 16.37 -0.92 -1.22
CA ARG A 28 17.22 0.28 -1.25
C ARG A 28 17.75 0.60 -2.65
N SER A 29 18.21 -0.41 -3.39
CA SER A 29 18.68 -0.22 -4.76
C SER A 29 17.55 0.20 -5.70
N ILE A 30 16.33 -0.30 -5.50
CA ILE A 30 15.16 0.04 -6.32
C ILE A 30 14.68 1.47 -6.00
N THR A 31 14.50 1.81 -4.72
CA THR A 31 14.09 3.14 -4.27
C THR A 31 15.08 4.24 -4.71
N SER A 32 16.38 3.94 -4.76
CA SER A 32 17.41 4.86 -5.27
C SER A 32 17.54 4.90 -6.81
N GLY A 33 16.67 4.19 -7.53
CA GLY A 33 16.68 4.12 -8.99
C GLY A 33 17.84 3.32 -9.60
N GLN A 34 18.64 2.62 -8.78
CA GLN A 34 19.81 1.85 -9.21
C GLN A 34 19.46 0.44 -9.70
N ALA A 35 18.27 -0.06 -9.36
CA ALA A 35 17.80 -1.39 -9.74
C ALA A 35 16.33 -1.36 -10.19
N SER A 36 15.94 -2.39 -10.95
CA SER A 36 14.57 -2.55 -11.44
C SER A 36 13.78 -3.52 -10.58
N PHE A 37 12.62 -3.08 -10.09
CA PHE A 37 11.66 -3.94 -9.38
C PHE A 37 11.32 -5.20 -10.18
N ALA A 38 11.04 -5.06 -11.48
CA ALA A 38 10.70 -6.20 -12.33
C ALA A 38 11.88 -7.18 -12.51
N ARG A 39 13.12 -6.69 -12.51
CA ARG A 39 14.32 -7.55 -12.59
C ARG A 39 14.55 -8.28 -11.26
N PHE A 40 14.35 -7.62 -10.13
CA PHE A 40 14.36 -8.25 -8.82
C PHE A 40 13.36 -9.40 -8.76
N LEU A 41 12.09 -9.17 -9.13
CA LEU A 41 11.08 -10.23 -9.13
C LEU A 41 11.50 -11.44 -9.98
N ARG A 42 12.00 -11.20 -11.20
CA ARG A 42 12.49 -12.29 -12.07
C ARG A 42 13.69 -13.04 -11.52
N ALA A 43 14.59 -12.37 -10.80
CA ALA A 43 15.79 -12.99 -10.26
C ALA A 43 15.49 -14.02 -9.15
N TYR A 44 14.34 -13.87 -8.48
CA TYR A 44 13.88 -14.75 -7.41
C TYR A 44 12.64 -15.56 -7.78
N ASP A 45 12.30 -15.66 -9.08
CA ASP A 45 11.09 -16.34 -9.58
C ASP A 45 9.78 -15.88 -8.90
N LEU A 46 9.73 -14.60 -8.53
CA LEU A 46 8.57 -13.99 -7.90
C LEU A 46 7.61 -13.46 -8.97
N ARG A 47 6.32 -13.72 -8.78
CA ARG A 47 5.26 -13.21 -9.67
C ARG A 47 4.37 -12.24 -8.90
N PRO A 48 4.05 -11.04 -9.42
CA PRO A 48 3.07 -10.17 -8.79
C PRO A 48 1.74 -10.90 -8.55
N ALA A 49 1.11 -10.62 -7.40
CA ALA A 49 -0.17 -11.22 -7.00
C ALA A 49 -1.30 -10.16 -7.01
N PRO A 50 -1.71 -9.63 -8.18
CA PRO A 50 -2.69 -8.54 -8.28
C PRO A 50 -4.08 -8.92 -7.76
N GLU A 51 -4.43 -10.20 -7.73
CA GLU A 51 -5.65 -10.72 -7.11
C GLU A 51 -5.67 -10.57 -5.59
N ARG A 52 -4.54 -10.21 -4.97
CA ARG A 52 -4.43 -9.75 -3.58
C ARG A 52 -4.67 -8.25 -3.43
N LEU A 53 -5.05 -7.56 -4.51
CA LEU A 53 -5.52 -6.17 -4.54
C LEU A 53 -7.03 -6.14 -4.84
N ARG A 54 -7.76 -5.25 -4.15
CA ARG A 54 -9.13 -4.86 -4.52
C ARG A 54 -9.10 -3.40 -4.88
N TYR A 55 -9.75 -3.08 -5.98
CA TYR A 55 -9.88 -1.71 -6.41
C TYR A 55 -10.97 -1.02 -5.59
N MET A 56 -10.56 -0.03 -4.79
CA MET A 56 -11.47 0.72 -3.93
C MET A 56 -12.11 1.90 -4.66
N GLY A 57 -11.36 2.50 -5.60
CA GLY A 57 -11.87 3.63 -6.38
C GLY A 57 -10.76 4.51 -6.94
N ARG A 58 -11.16 5.64 -7.51
CA ARG A 58 -10.27 6.63 -8.11
C ARG A 58 -10.71 8.02 -7.71
N LEU A 59 -9.77 8.82 -7.24
CA LEU A 59 -9.99 10.23 -6.94
C LEU A 59 -9.15 11.06 -7.90
N VAL A 60 -9.82 11.94 -8.65
CA VAL A 60 -9.17 12.89 -9.55
C VAL A 60 -9.30 14.27 -8.92
N THR A 61 -8.16 14.94 -8.71
CA THR A 61 -8.18 16.30 -8.17
C THR A 61 -8.92 17.24 -9.14
N PRO A 62 -9.82 18.10 -8.62
CA PRO A 62 -10.57 19.05 -9.44
C PRO A 62 -9.66 19.92 -10.33
N PRO A 63 -10.16 20.40 -11.49
CA PRO A 63 -9.37 21.24 -12.39
C PRO A 63 -8.90 22.57 -11.79
N THR A 64 -9.58 23.06 -10.75
CA THR A 64 -9.31 24.33 -10.08
C THR A 64 -8.08 24.31 -9.17
N GLU A 65 -7.57 23.12 -8.83
CA GLU A 65 -6.40 22.97 -7.97
C GLU A 65 -5.11 23.09 -8.80
N PRO A 66 -4.09 23.83 -8.32
CA PRO A 66 -2.84 24.03 -9.04
C PRO A 66 -2.00 22.76 -9.17
N ARG A 67 -2.12 21.83 -8.21
CA ARG A 67 -1.53 20.49 -8.26
C ARG A 67 -2.63 19.47 -8.43
N ARG A 68 -2.54 18.63 -9.46
CA ARG A 68 -3.57 17.67 -9.80
C ARG A 68 -3.02 16.25 -9.78
N PHE A 69 -3.77 15.36 -9.16
CA PHE A 69 -3.47 13.94 -9.10
C PHE A 69 -4.65 13.14 -9.65
N ASP A 70 -4.32 12.01 -10.26
CA ASP A 70 -5.25 10.99 -10.68
C ASP A 70 -4.88 9.71 -9.93
N THR A 71 -5.43 9.58 -8.72
CA THR A 71 -5.01 8.56 -7.78
C THR A 71 -6.01 7.41 -7.78
N ARG A 72 -5.50 6.20 -8.00
CA ARG A 72 -6.27 4.96 -7.83
C ARG A 72 -5.95 4.35 -6.48
N PHE A 73 -6.99 3.98 -5.77
CA PHE A 73 -6.89 3.37 -4.45
C PHE A 73 -7.11 1.86 -4.56
N PHE A 74 -6.24 1.13 -3.86
CA PHE A 74 -6.33 -0.31 -3.74
C PHE A 74 -6.27 -0.67 -2.27
N LEU A 75 -7.06 -1.66 -1.88
CA LEU A 75 -6.97 -2.30 -0.58
C LEU A 75 -6.11 -3.57 -0.71
N ALA A 76 -5.54 -4.03 0.40
CA ALA A 76 -4.95 -5.35 0.56
C ALA A 76 -5.10 -5.77 2.03
N VAL A 77 -5.33 -7.05 2.27
CA VAL A 77 -5.21 -7.63 3.62
C VAL A 77 -3.91 -8.43 3.66
N LEU A 78 -3.08 -8.14 4.65
CA LEU A 78 -1.83 -8.85 4.87
C LEU A 78 -2.08 -10.13 5.65
N SER A 79 -1.41 -11.18 5.23
CA SER A 79 -1.32 -12.46 5.95
C SER A 79 -0.08 -12.45 6.86
N GLU A 80 0.00 -13.39 7.81
CA GLU A 80 1.16 -13.52 8.71
C GLU A 80 2.51 -13.67 7.97
N GLY A 81 2.48 -14.15 6.71
CA GLY A 81 3.68 -14.27 5.86
C GLY A 81 4.12 -12.96 5.20
N ASP A 82 3.26 -11.95 5.16
CA ASP A 82 3.60 -10.64 4.61
C ASP A 82 4.28 -9.80 5.69
N ARG A 83 5.60 -9.71 5.60
CA ARG A 83 6.38 -8.98 6.61
C ARG A 83 6.24 -7.48 6.42
N TYR A 84 5.94 -6.80 7.51
CA TYR A 84 6.09 -5.36 7.69
C TYR A 84 7.09 -5.15 8.82
N GLU A 85 8.10 -4.31 8.62
CA GLU A 85 8.87 -3.78 9.76
C GLU A 85 8.53 -2.30 9.93
N GLU A 86 8.33 -1.94 11.19
CA GLU A 86 8.14 -0.57 11.62
C GLU A 86 9.44 0.24 11.41
N ASN A 87 9.34 1.56 11.25
CA ASN A 87 10.49 2.46 11.14
C ASN A 87 11.41 2.25 9.91
N ARG A 88 10.91 1.79 8.77
CA ARG A 88 11.66 1.79 7.48
C ARG A 88 11.76 3.17 6.81
N VAL A 89 11.57 4.24 7.57
CA VAL A 89 11.64 5.63 7.10
C VAL A 89 12.99 5.89 6.44
N GLN A 90 12.98 6.02 5.11
CA GLN A 90 14.14 6.42 4.34
C GLN A 90 13.74 7.51 3.35
N ASN A 91 14.67 8.45 3.15
CA ASN A 91 14.66 9.54 2.17
C ASN A 91 14.05 10.88 2.62
N GLY A 92 13.66 11.03 3.89
CA GLY A 92 13.21 12.32 4.46
C GLY A 92 11.86 12.84 3.94
N GLU A 93 11.27 12.17 2.93
CA GLU A 93 9.91 12.42 2.44
C GLU A 93 8.85 11.74 3.32
N LEU A 94 9.16 10.56 3.85
CA LEU A 94 8.37 9.89 4.88
C LEU A 94 8.89 10.35 6.25
N ILE A 95 8.00 10.83 7.12
CA ILE A 95 8.36 11.34 8.45
C ILE A 95 8.14 10.27 9.52
N ASP A 96 7.13 9.43 9.31
CA ASP A 96 6.75 8.37 10.23
C ASP A 96 5.98 7.27 9.46
N GLN A 97 6.01 6.03 9.97
CA GLN A 97 5.24 4.91 9.44
C GLN A 97 4.82 3.96 10.54
N GLY A 98 3.61 3.43 10.45
CA GLY A 98 3.06 2.53 11.44
C GLY A 98 1.75 1.90 11.00
N TRP A 99 1.28 0.95 11.80
CA TRP A 99 -0.09 0.46 11.73
C TRP A 99 -0.97 1.32 12.63
N PHE A 100 -2.00 1.92 12.04
CA PHE A 100 -2.91 2.79 12.74
C PHE A 100 -4.34 2.33 12.52
N TYR A 101 -5.15 2.51 13.56
CA TYR A 101 -6.59 2.38 13.45
C TYR A 101 -7.16 3.61 12.72
N PRO A 102 -7.94 3.44 11.63
CA PRO A 102 -8.52 4.57 10.89
C PRO A 102 -9.29 5.55 11.78
N GLU A 103 -10.02 5.04 12.79
CA GLU A 103 -10.79 5.84 13.74
C GLU A 103 -9.95 6.77 14.61
N ASP A 104 -8.74 6.36 14.97
CA ASP A 104 -7.84 7.19 15.78
C ASP A 104 -7.30 8.37 14.95
N ILE A 105 -7.03 8.13 13.66
CA ILE A 105 -6.61 9.18 12.73
C ILE A 105 -7.80 10.12 12.43
N LEU A 106 -8.97 9.57 12.08
CA LEU A 106 -10.15 10.35 11.67
C LEU A 106 -10.75 11.18 12.81
N SER A 107 -10.68 10.70 14.05
CA SER A 107 -11.18 11.43 15.22
C SER A 107 -10.31 12.64 15.61
N GLY A 108 -9.15 12.82 14.96
CA GLY A 108 -8.23 13.90 15.27
C GLY A 108 -7.45 13.70 16.58
N ARG A 109 -7.50 12.49 17.18
CA ARG A 109 -6.63 12.13 18.32
C ARG A 109 -5.15 12.13 17.93
N MET A 110 -4.86 11.95 16.64
CA MET A 110 -3.55 12.12 16.04
C MET A 110 -3.45 13.51 15.38
N ALA A 111 -3.58 14.57 16.19
CA ALA A 111 -3.66 15.96 15.70
C ALA A 111 -2.47 16.40 14.83
N ASP A 112 -1.31 15.73 14.95
CA ASP A 112 -0.09 16.02 14.21
C ASP A 112 0.04 15.27 12.86
N PHE A 113 -0.98 14.52 12.42
CA PHE A 113 -1.01 13.87 11.09
C PHE A 113 -1.83 14.70 10.08
N PRO A 114 -1.19 15.61 9.31
CA PRO A 114 -1.89 16.33 8.25
C PRO A 114 -2.31 15.36 7.14
N LEU A 115 -3.60 14.99 7.14
CA LEU A 115 -4.18 14.17 6.08
C LEU A 115 -4.52 15.01 4.86
N ILE A 116 -3.90 14.70 3.73
CA ILE A 116 -4.39 15.18 2.44
C ILE A 116 -5.78 14.59 2.14
N PRO A 117 -6.67 15.31 1.42
CA PRO A 117 -8.03 14.85 1.17
C PRO A 117 -8.14 13.43 0.62
N PRO A 118 -7.31 12.98 -0.35
CA PRO A 118 -7.38 11.61 -0.85
C PRO A 118 -7.19 10.54 0.22
N THR A 119 -6.26 10.73 1.15
CA THR A 119 -6.00 9.79 2.24
C THR A 119 -7.13 9.79 3.26
N ARG A 120 -7.68 10.96 3.60
CA ARG A 120 -8.86 11.04 4.47
C ARG A 120 -10.04 10.25 3.88
N TYR A 121 -10.38 10.47 2.61
CA TYR A 121 -11.47 9.73 1.96
C TYR A 121 -11.25 8.22 1.97
N ALA A 122 -10.02 7.77 1.70
CA ALA A 122 -9.68 6.36 1.77
C ALA A 122 -9.93 5.78 3.17
N LEU A 123 -9.53 6.49 4.22
CA LEU A 123 -9.76 6.09 5.62
C LEU A 123 -11.25 6.08 5.98
N GLU A 124 -12.01 7.09 5.57
CA GLU A 124 -13.46 7.17 5.77
C GLU A 124 -14.21 6.02 5.10
N VAL A 125 -13.76 5.60 3.92
CA VAL A 125 -14.36 4.47 3.19
C VAL A 125 -14.11 3.15 3.92
N ILE A 126 -12.91 2.91 4.45
CA ILE A 126 -12.61 1.63 5.11
C ILE A 126 -13.09 1.57 6.56
N SER A 127 -13.28 2.71 7.23
CA SER A 127 -13.66 2.76 8.66
C SER A 127 -15.11 2.33 8.94
N VAL A 128 -15.93 2.18 7.90
CA VAL A 128 -17.31 1.66 8.05
C VAL A 128 -17.35 0.14 8.20
N PHE A 129 -16.24 -0.56 7.94
CA PHE A 129 -16.17 -2.01 8.01
C PHE A 129 -15.61 -2.48 9.37
N PRO A 130 -16.18 -3.55 9.96
CA PRO A 130 -15.76 -4.01 11.29
C PRO A 130 -14.43 -4.75 11.30
N THR A 131 -13.96 -5.28 10.16
CA THR A 131 -12.69 -5.99 10.04
C THR A 131 -12.03 -5.74 8.68
N PRO A 132 -10.71 -5.93 8.56
CA PRO A 132 -10.01 -5.87 7.26
C PRO A 132 -10.61 -6.81 6.22
N GLU A 133 -11.00 -8.02 6.61
CA GLU A 133 -11.62 -9.02 5.73
C GLU A 133 -13.00 -8.58 5.27
N ALA A 134 -13.81 -7.96 6.14
CA ALA A 134 -15.11 -7.43 5.76
C ALA A 134 -14.98 -6.31 4.72
N ALA A 135 -14.02 -5.40 4.90
CA ALA A 135 -13.68 -4.40 3.89
C ALA A 135 -13.22 -5.09 2.58
N TRP A 136 -12.38 -6.11 2.70
CA TRP A 136 -11.84 -6.83 1.56
C TRP A 136 -12.88 -7.49 0.67
N GLU A 137 -13.83 -8.19 1.30
CA GLU A 137 -14.93 -8.83 0.61
C GLU A 137 -15.90 -7.81 0.01
N ALA A 138 -16.12 -6.66 0.66
CA ALA A 138 -17.00 -5.61 0.14
C ALA A 138 -16.49 -5.00 -1.18
N PHE A 139 -15.17 -5.02 -1.42
CA PHE A 139 -14.57 -4.57 -2.68
C PHE A 139 -14.27 -5.72 -3.66
N ALA A 140 -14.79 -6.93 -3.41
CA ALA A 140 -14.64 -8.05 -4.33
C ALA A 140 -15.20 -7.69 -5.72
N PRO A 141 -14.49 -8.06 -6.81
CA PRO A 141 -15.03 -7.86 -8.15
C PRO A 141 -16.33 -8.65 -8.32
N VAL A 142 -17.34 -8.04 -8.93
CA VAL A 142 -18.56 -8.76 -9.32
C VAL A 142 -18.20 -9.72 -10.46
N ILE A 143 -18.05 -10.99 -10.13
CA ILE A 143 -17.84 -12.05 -11.12
C ILE A 143 -19.22 -12.57 -11.53
N PHE A 144 -19.69 -12.18 -12.71
CA PHE A 144 -20.81 -12.87 -13.35
C PHE A 144 -20.32 -14.26 -13.77
N LYS A 145 -20.89 -15.32 -13.16
CA LYS A 145 -20.74 -16.67 -13.68
C LYS A 145 -21.59 -16.76 -14.94
N ASN A 146 -20.94 -16.93 -16.09
CA ASN A 146 -21.60 -17.36 -17.33
C ASN A 146 -22.02 -18.82 -17.22
#